data_AF-A0A554KC22-F1
#
_entry.id   AF-A0A554KC22-F1
#
_cell.length_a   1.000
_cell.length_b   1.000
_cell.length_c   1.000
_cell.angle_alpha   90.00
_cell.angle_beta   90.00
_cell.angle_gamma   90.00
#
_symmetry.space_group_name_H-M   'P 1'
#
loop_
_entity.id
_entity.type
_entity.pdbx_description
1 polymer ?
#
loop_
_entity_poly.entity_id
_entity_poly.type
_entity_poly.pdbx_seq_one_letter_code
_entity_poly.pdbx_strand_id
1 'polypeptide(L)'
;MNAQVSATSRTSTLVLLAFLALVFSFFTFQTAYSDSLCHQITSGAPLTNFAAPYDVFSPTDLLIKVTCGSSSATVDLGTGAQNQYIYKFGYHTEYINNQWNGWHRFDVTGATPAGDWFLGSGRVTIPRTLEESARSSAVIFYVCTNTGTNSAPIWKCGCATSDCDGDTTPKTGNLWQLQTFRKEILEDTGFSTDSCTTYDLGGETPSLPAIQAFNDRLIIAVRGNAAAGNQTFLNEWDPSTKEPLILNKQDQTGIAGGGWLWAGAKKNPDGTVSGGGATSDTPQLKIEGQTLALLVK
;
A
#
# COMPACT_ATOMS: atom_id res chain seq x y z
N MET A 1 -15.35 -63.79 -46.67
CA MET A 1 -15.93 -62.84 -45.69
C MET A 1 -14.76 -62.07 -45.08
N ASN A 2 -14.41 -60.90 -45.66
CA ASN A 2 -13.29 -60.09 -45.19
C ASN A 2 -13.86 -58.89 -44.41
N ALA A 3 -13.64 -58.88 -43.10
CA ALA A 3 -14.02 -57.78 -42.24
C ALA A 3 -12.97 -56.66 -42.35
N GLN A 4 -13.35 -55.51 -42.93
CA GLN A 4 -12.58 -54.29 -42.82
C GLN A 4 -12.77 -53.71 -41.42
N VAL A 5 -11.69 -53.70 -40.63
CA VAL A 5 -11.64 -53.02 -39.34
C VAL A 5 -11.28 -51.56 -39.60
N SER A 6 -12.24 -50.66 -39.36
CA SER A 6 -12.09 -49.22 -39.53
C SER A 6 -11.17 -48.65 -38.44
N ALA A 7 -9.91 -48.39 -38.81
CA ALA A 7 -8.94 -47.68 -37.97
C ALA A 7 -9.15 -46.17 -38.10
N THR A 8 -10.13 -45.61 -37.38
CA THR A 8 -10.41 -44.16 -37.46
C THR A 8 -10.98 -43.60 -36.17
N SER A 9 -10.27 -43.69 -35.03
CA SER A 9 -10.62 -42.89 -33.83
C SER A 9 -9.54 -42.97 -32.74
N ARG A 10 -8.34 -42.41 -32.98
CA ARG A 10 -7.32 -42.27 -31.90
C ARG A 10 -6.63 -40.91 -31.86
N THR A 11 -6.72 -40.11 -32.92
CA THR A 11 -6.10 -38.77 -32.99
C THR A 11 -6.94 -37.67 -32.32
N SER A 12 -8.27 -37.82 -32.23
CA SER A 12 -9.15 -36.80 -31.63
C SER A 12 -9.00 -36.67 -30.10
N THR A 13 -8.75 -37.77 -29.39
CA THR A 13 -8.69 -37.77 -27.92
C THR A 13 -7.43 -37.10 -27.38
N LEU A 14 -6.31 -37.18 -28.11
CA LEU A 14 -5.04 -36.57 -27.70
C LEU A 14 -5.05 -35.04 -27.86
N VAL A 15 -5.74 -34.52 -28.89
CA VAL A 15 -5.89 -33.07 -29.10
C VAL A 15 -6.77 -32.45 -28.02
N LEU A 16 -7.84 -33.13 -27.60
CA LEU A 16 -8.74 -32.64 -26.55
C LEU A 16 -8.05 -32.58 -25.18
N LEU A 17 -7.23 -33.57 -24.83
CA LEU A 17 -6.46 -33.58 -23.57
C LEU A 17 -5.38 -32.50 -23.55
N ALA A 18 -4.69 -32.27 -24.68
CA ALA A 18 -3.72 -31.18 -24.79
C ALA A 18 -4.39 -29.80 -24.65
N PHE A 19 -5.58 -29.61 -25.25
CA PHE A 19 -6.33 -28.36 -25.12
C PHE A 19 -6.83 -28.13 -23.69
N LEU A 20 -7.32 -29.17 -23.01
CA LEU A 20 -7.74 -29.07 -21.61
C LEU A 20 -6.57 -28.74 -20.68
N ALA A 21 -5.39 -29.33 -20.88
CA ALA A 21 -4.19 -28.99 -20.10
C ALA A 21 -3.75 -27.53 -20.31
N LEU A 22 -3.83 -27.02 -21.54
CA LEU A 22 -3.46 -25.65 -21.88
C LEU A 22 -4.45 -24.63 -21.28
N VAL A 23 -5.75 -24.92 -21.32
CA VAL A 23 -6.78 -24.11 -20.66
C VAL A 23 -6.59 -24.14 -19.14
N PHE A 24 -6.27 -25.29 -18.54
CA PHE A 24 -6.03 -25.38 -17.09
C PHE A 24 -4.79 -24.61 -16.64
N SER A 25 -3.73 -24.57 -17.47
CA SER A 25 -2.52 -23.80 -17.17
C SER A 25 -2.72 -22.27 -17.23
N PHE A 26 -3.74 -21.77 -17.92
CA PHE A 26 -4.05 -20.34 -17.95
C PHE A 26 -4.80 -19.85 -16.69
N PHE A 27 -5.41 -20.75 -15.90
CA PHE A 27 -6.18 -20.37 -14.71
C PHE A 27 -5.37 -20.33 -13.41
N THR A 28 -4.06 -20.60 -13.43
CA THR A 28 -3.24 -20.65 -12.20
C THR A 28 -2.19 -19.54 -12.10
N PHE A 29 -2.35 -18.42 -12.82
CA PHE A 29 -1.60 -17.20 -12.49
C PHE A 29 -2.15 -16.61 -11.18
N GLN A 30 -1.82 -17.24 -10.06
CA GLN A 30 -1.98 -16.62 -8.76
C GLN A 30 -0.93 -15.51 -8.69
N THR A 31 -1.38 -14.27 -8.80
CA THR A 31 -0.55 -13.10 -8.47
C THR A 31 -0.12 -13.24 -7.03
N ALA A 32 1.15 -13.57 -6.81
CA ALA A 32 1.74 -13.56 -5.48
C ALA A 32 1.77 -12.09 -5.02
N TYR A 33 0.76 -11.68 -4.26
CA TYR A 33 0.82 -10.41 -3.55
C TYR A 33 1.94 -10.52 -2.53
N SER A 34 2.97 -9.67 -2.67
CA SER A 34 4.00 -9.58 -1.65
C SER A 34 3.38 -9.03 -0.39
N ASP A 35 3.56 -9.75 0.71
CA ASP A 35 3.33 -9.22 2.05
C ASP A 35 4.27 -8.02 2.25
N SER A 36 3.75 -6.94 2.83
CA SER A 36 4.52 -5.72 3.10
C SER A 36 4.34 -5.26 4.55
N LEU A 37 5.37 -4.61 5.10
CA LEU A 37 5.26 -3.96 6.40
C LEU A 37 4.25 -2.81 6.30
N CYS A 38 3.27 -2.81 7.20
CA CYS A 38 2.14 -1.87 7.12
C CYS A 38 1.81 -1.20 8.46
N HIS A 39 2.64 -1.42 9.48
CA HIS A 39 2.56 -0.70 10.74
C HIS A 39 2.99 0.76 10.53
N GLN A 40 2.35 1.69 11.23
CA GLN A 40 2.58 3.13 11.05
C GLN A 40 3.43 3.74 12.17
N ILE A 41 3.40 3.15 13.37
CA ILE A 41 4.13 3.67 14.52
C ILE A 41 5.46 2.91 14.62
N THR A 42 6.55 3.56 14.22
CA THR A 42 7.90 3.01 14.21
C THR A 42 8.80 3.61 15.31
N SER A 43 8.52 4.85 15.71
CA SER A 43 9.19 5.60 16.78
C SER A 43 8.35 6.83 17.11
N GLY A 44 8.66 7.55 18.20
CA GLY A 44 8.12 8.90 18.40
C GLY A 44 7.78 9.28 19.85
N ALA A 45 6.91 10.26 19.97
CA ALA A 45 6.40 10.72 21.25
C ALA A 45 5.39 9.70 21.83
N PRO A 46 5.26 9.65 23.17
CA PRO A 46 4.28 8.78 23.83
C PRO A 46 2.86 9.04 23.34
N LEU A 47 2.09 7.96 23.16
CA LEU A 47 0.68 8.03 22.83
C LEU A 47 -0.12 8.36 24.09
N THR A 48 -1.11 9.24 23.98
CA THR A 48 -1.99 9.53 25.13
C THR A 48 -2.83 8.29 25.45
N ASN A 49 -2.76 7.80 26.69
CA ASN A 49 -3.46 6.62 27.21
C ASN A 49 -2.99 5.25 26.67
N PHE A 50 -1.93 5.19 25.87
CA PHE A 50 -1.38 3.95 25.35
C PHE A 50 0.13 3.90 25.51
N ALA A 51 0.66 2.69 25.62
CA ALA A 51 2.09 2.45 25.57
C ALA A 51 2.60 2.46 24.13
N ALA A 52 3.90 2.68 23.98
CA ALA A 52 4.56 2.59 22.69
C ALA A 52 4.57 1.13 22.16
N PRO A 53 4.40 0.90 20.85
CA PRO A 53 4.52 -0.43 20.26
C PRO A 53 5.98 -0.88 20.04
N TYR A 54 6.95 -0.12 20.55
CA TYR A 54 8.37 -0.42 20.55
C TYR A 54 8.89 -0.51 21.99
N ASP A 55 10.05 -1.15 22.15
CA ASP A 55 10.73 -1.23 23.43
C ASP A 55 11.31 0.14 23.76
N VAL A 56 10.79 0.82 24.79
CA VAL A 56 11.26 2.15 25.17
C VAL A 56 12.71 2.16 25.69
N PHE A 57 13.26 1.00 26.04
CA PHE A 57 14.66 0.83 26.45
C PHE A 57 15.59 0.49 25.28
N SER A 58 15.01 -0.01 24.19
CA SER A 58 15.67 -0.25 22.90
C SER A 58 14.77 0.24 21.77
N PRO A 59 14.66 1.56 21.52
CA PRO A 59 13.64 2.11 20.62
C PRO A 59 13.70 1.62 19.17
N THR A 60 14.79 0.96 18.78
CA THR A 60 14.93 0.29 17.47
C THR A 60 14.12 -1.01 17.38
N ASP A 61 13.71 -1.58 18.51
CA ASP A 61 13.02 -2.85 18.59
C ASP A 61 11.51 -2.67 18.70
N LEU A 62 10.80 -2.93 17.61
CA LEU A 62 9.34 -2.98 17.62
C LEU A 62 8.85 -4.24 18.35
N LEU A 63 7.99 -4.04 19.35
CA LEU A 63 7.28 -5.08 20.09
C LEU A 63 6.00 -5.52 19.37
N ILE A 64 5.42 -4.66 18.53
CA ILE A 64 4.25 -4.98 17.69
C ILE A 64 4.58 -4.62 16.25
N LYS A 65 4.83 -5.63 15.43
CA LYS A 65 5.07 -5.50 13.99
C LYS A 65 3.86 -6.00 13.24
N VAL A 66 3.39 -5.23 12.27
CA VAL A 66 2.27 -5.63 11.42
C VAL A 66 2.73 -5.72 9.97
N THR A 67 2.43 -6.87 9.37
CA THR A 67 2.66 -7.19 7.97
C THR A 67 1.31 -7.43 7.31
N CYS A 68 1.01 -6.70 6.23
CA CYS A 68 -0.27 -6.80 5.53
C CYS A 68 -0.12 -7.63 4.26
N GLY A 69 -0.89 -8.71 4.19
CA GLY A 69 -1.07 -9.50 2.97
C GLY A 69 -2.26 -9.01 2.14
N SER A 70 -2.71 -9.81 1.18
CA SER A 70 -3.89 -9.49 0.36
C SER A 70 -5.22 -9.76 1.07
N SER A 71 -5.24 -10.70 2.01
CA SER A 71 -6.45 -11.19 2.69
C SER A 71 -6.29 -11.31 4.21
N SER A 72 -5.22 -10.75 4.75
CA SER A 72 -4.95 -10.77 6.19
C SER A 72 -3.91 -9.73 6.59
N ALA A 73 -3.91 -9.41 7.88
CA ALA A 73 -2.78 -8.75 8.55
C ALA A 73 -2.17 -9.73 9.55
N THR A 74 -0.87 -9.97 9.45
CA THR A 74 -0.12 -10.75 10.43
C THR A 74 0.52 -9.79 11.42
N VAL A 75 0.23 -9.99 12.71
CA VAL A 75 0.79 -9.24 13.82
C VAL A 75 1.81 -10.12 14.53
N ASP A 76 3.08 -9.75 14.43
CA ASP A 76 4.18 -10.36 15.18
C ASP A 76 4.42 -9.57 16.47
N LEU A 77 4.53 -10.30 17.57
CA LEU A 77 4.61 -9.77 18.93
C LEU A 77 5.95 -10.13 19.56
N GLY A 78 6.52 -9.17 20.28
CA GLY A 78 7.84 -9.29 20.89
C GLY A 78 8.98 -9.34 19.89
N THR A 79 10.20 -9.40 20.42
CA THR A 79 11.45 -9.45 19.65
C THR A 79 12.05 -10.86 19.61
N GLY A 80 11.46 -11.81 20.34
CA GLY A 80 12.03 -13.14 20.58
C GLY A 80 12.96 -13.21 21.79
N ALA A 81 13.19 -12.09 22.49
CA ALA A 81 14.06 -12.07 23.66
C ALA A 81 13.45 -12.86 24.84
N GLN A 82 14.23 -13.72 25.49
CA GLN A 82 13.73 -14.62 26.55
C GLN A 82 13.26 -13.90 27.82
N ASN A 83 13.49 -12.59 27.93
CA ASN A 83 12.99 -11.76 29.03
C ASN A 83 11.65 -11.07 28.69
N GLN A 84 11.07 -11.33 27.53
CA GLN A 84 9.79 -10.75 27.11
C GLN A 84 8.62 -11.70 27.31
N TYR A 85 7.51 -11.17 27.82
CA TYR A 85 6.29 -11.91 28.14
C TYR A 85 5.11 -11.21 27.47
N ILE A 86 4.41 -11.94 26.62
CA ILE A 86 3.30 -11.45 25.81
C ILE A 86 2.02 -12.02 26.37
N TYR A 87 1.04 -11.17 26.68
CA TYR A 87 -0.22 -11.65 27.23
C TYR A 87 -1.00 -12.47 26.19
N LYS A 88 -1.73 -13.49 26.64
CA LYS A 88 -2.35 -14.51 25.76
C LYS A 88 -3.37 -14.00 24.74
N PHE A 89 -3.87 -12.77 24.89
CA PHE A 89 -4.83 -12.16 23.96
C PHE A 89 -4.53 -10.67 23.77
N GLY A 90 -5.07 -10.12 22.68
CA GLY A 90 -5.10 -8.69 22.40
C GLY A 90 -6.43 -8.27 21.80
N TYR A 91 -6.51 -7.03 21.34
CA TYR A 91 -7.69 -6.50 20.67
C TYR A 91 -7.31 -5.79 19.37
N HIS A 92 -8.23 -5.79 18.40
CA HIS A 92 -8.14 -4.96 17.20
C HIS A 92 -9.42 -4.13 17.03
N THR A 93 -9.29 -3.05 16.28
CA THR A 93 -10.41 -2.21 15.85
C THR A 93 -10.11 -1.68 14.45
N GLU A 94 -11.18 -1.33 13.73
CA GLU A 94 -11.12 -0.80 12.39
C GLU A 94 -11.83 0.56 12.33
N TYR A 95 -11.32 1.46 11.51
CA TYR A 95 -11.94 2.77 11.28
C TYR A 95 -12.92 2.68 10.10
N ILE A 96 -14.22 2.74 10.40
CA ILE A 96 -15.32 2.57 9.44
C ILE A 96 -16.29 3.74 9.60
N ASN A 97 -16.73 4.34 8.48
CA ASN A 97 -17.70 5.45 8.48
C ASN A 97 -17.33 6.61 9.43
N ASN A 98 -16.05 6.99 9.44
CA ASN A 98 -15.49 8.02 10.34
C ASN A 98 -15.58 7.69 11.83
N GLN A 99 -15.66 6.42 12.21
CA GLN A 99 -15.73 5.97 13.60
C GLN A 99 -14.94 4.67 13.81
N TRP A 100 -14.43 4.45 15.02
CA TRP A 100 -13.82 3.17 15.41
C TRP A 100 -14.91 2.13 15.69
N ASN A 101 -14.83 0.98 15.02
CA ASN A 101 -15.83 -0.09 15.08
C ASN A 101 -15.72 -0.98 16.33
N GLY A 102 -15.50 -0.38 17.51
CA GLY A 102 -15.32 -1.12 18.76
C GLY A 102 -14.07 -2.03 18.78
N TRP A 103 -13.81 -2.67 19.91
CA TRP A 103 -12.65 -3.55 20.09
C TRP A 103 -13.05 -5.02 20.02
N HIS A 104 -12.36 -5.79 19.19
CA HIS A 104 -12.57 -7.21 18.99
C HIS A 104 -11.36 -8.00 19.49
N ARG A 105 -11.60 -8.97 20.38
CA ARG A 105 -10.55 -9.83 20.95
C ARG A 105 -10.09 -10.87 19.93
N PHE A 106 -8.79 -11.18 19.95
CA PHE A 106 -8.22 -12.37 19.34
C PHE A 106 -7.22 -13.01 20.33
N ASP A 107 -6.90 -14.28 20.14
CA ASP A 107 -5.92 -15.00 20.97
C ASP A 107 -4.59 -15.18 20.22
N VAL A 108 -3.48 -15.12 20.96
CA VAL A 108 -2.12 -15.29 20.42
C VAL A 108 -1.86 -16.76 20.11
N THR A 109 -1.14 -17.02 19.02
CA THR A 109 -0.80 -18.36 18.54
C THR A 109 0.70 -18.49 18.25
N GLY A 110 1.17 -19.73 18.12
CA GLY A 110 2.50 -20.04 17.54
C GLY A 110 3.70 -19.92 18.49
N ALA A 111 3.51 -19.54 19.75
CA ALA A 111 4.58 -19.41 20.73
C ALA A 111 4.46 -20.41 21.89
N THR A 112 5.55 -20.61 22.63
CA THR A 112 5.56 -21.49 23.82
C THR A 112 4.74 -20.84 24.94
N PRO A 113 3.62 -21.44 25.35
CA PRO A 113 2.81 -20.89 26.42
C PRO A 113 3.51 -21.08 27.78
N ALA A 114 3.39 -20.07 28.63
CA ALA A 114 3.86 -19.99 30.00
C ALA A 114 2.71 -19.50 30.89
N GLY A 115 1.70 -20.35 31.08
CA GLY A 115 0.45 -19.97 31.74
C GLY A 115 -0.39 -19.01 30.88
N ASP A 116 -0.70 -17.83 31.41
CA ASP A 116 -1.45 -16.79 30.69
C ASP A 116 -0.59 -15.92 29.76
N TRP A 117 0.68 -16.30 29.59
CA TRP A 117 1.68 -15.56 28.84
C TRP A 117 2.33 -16.43 27.78
N PHE A 118 2.92 -15.79 26.78
CA PHE A 118 3.82 -16.40 25.81
C PHE A 118 5.22 -15.81 25.98
N LEU A 119 6.24 -16.67 25.93
CA LEU A 119 7.63 -16.26 26.15
C LEU A 119 8.30 -15.84 24.84
N GLY A 120 8.87 -14.64 24.85
CA GLY A 120 9.75 -14.09 23.81
C GLY A 120 9.05 -13.57 22.57
N SER A 121 8.20 -14.37 21.94
CA SER A 121 7.45 -13.97 20.75
C SER A 121 6.03 -14.52 20.73
N GLY A 122 5.21 -14.02 19.81
CA GLY A 122 3.84 -14.47 19.59
C GLY A 122 3.34 -13.99 18.23
N ARG A 123 2.31 -14.64 17.68
CA ARG A 123 1.74 -14.25 16.39
C ARG A 123 0.22 -14.31 16.39
N VAL A 124 -0.39 -13.35 15.69
CA VAL A 124 -1.81 -13.34 15.38
C VAL A 124 -1.99 -13.07 13.89
N THR A 125 -2.95 -13.74 13.26
CA THR A 125 -3.39 -13.41 11.91
C THR A 125 -4.82 -12.90 12.00
N ILE A 126 -5.04 -11.66 11.54
CA ILE A 126 -6.34 -11.01 11.46
C ILE A 126 -6.82 -11.18 10.01
N PRO A 127 -7.88 -11.97 9.75
CA PRO A 127 -8.45 -12.10 8.41
C PRO A 127 -9.08 -10.78 7.97
N ARG A 128 -8.85 -10.38 6.72
CA ARG A 128 -9.36 -9.12 6.17
C ARG A 128 -9.67 -9.27 4.68
N THR A 129 -10.59 -8.48 4.18
CA THR A 129 -10.78 -8.29 2.74
C THR A 129 -9.78 -7.26 2.20
N LEU A 130 -9.66 -7.17 0.87
CA LEU A 130 -8.83 -6.16 0.22
C LEU A 130 -9.32 -4.74 0.58
N GLU A 131 -10.65 -4.53 0.59
CA GLU A 131 -11.26 -3.24 0.96
C GLU A 131 -10.97 -2.88 2.42
N GLU A 132 -11.12 -3.83 3.34
CA GLU A 132 -10.78 -3.61 4.75
C GLU A 132 -9.29 -3.27 4.92
N SER A 133 -8.41 -3.95 4.17
CA SER A 133 -6.96 -3.71 4.24
C SER A 133 -6.55 -2.27 3.92
N ALA A 134 -7.34 -1.56 3.10
CA ALA A 134 -7.16 -0.14 2.80
C ALA A 134 -7.48 0.79 3.99
N ARG A 135 -8.33 0.33 4.91
CA ARG A 135 -8.82 1.14 6.04
C ARG A 135 -7.81 1.19 7.17
N SER A 136 -7.70 2.35 7.81
CA SER A 136 -6.94 2.50 9.05
C SER A 136 -7.45 1.54 10.11
N SER A 137 -6.53 0.78 10.70
CA SER A 137 -6.81 -0.20 11.74
C SER A 137 -5.84 -0.03 12.89
N ALA A 138 -6.22 -0.55 14.05
CA ALA A 138 -5.38 -0.53 15.22
C ALA A 138 -5.42 -1.88 15.94
N VAL A 139 -4.29 -2.27 16.51
CA VAL A 139 -4.18 -3.38 17.44
C VAL A 139 -3.61 -2.90 18.75
N ILE A 140 -4.06 -3.51 19.84
CA ILE A 140 -3.48 -3.34 21.16
C ILE A 140 -3.06 -4.67 21.75
N PHE A 141 -1.87 -4.66 22.37
CA PHE A 141 -1.31 -5.81 23.07
C PHE A 141 -0.70 -5.39 24.39
N TYR A 142 -0.46 -6.39 25.25
CA TYR A 142 0.20 -6.19 26.52
C TYR A 142 1.48 -7.02 26.55
N VAL A 143 2.61 -6.32 26.47
CA VAL A 143 3.95 -6.92 26.47
C VAL A 143 4.74 -6.39 27.67
N CYS A 144 5.40 -7.30 28.37
CA CYS A 144 6.27 -7.02 29.51
C CYS A 144 7.71 -7.43 29.19
N THR A 145 8.67 -6.57 29.52
CA THR A 145 10.10 -6.89 29.47
C THR A 145 10.65 -6.96 30.89
N ASN A 146 11.32 -8.06 31.26
CA ASN A 146 12.10 -8.13 32.49
C ASN A 146 13.47 -7.48 32.27
N THR A 147 13.71 -6.34 32.91
CA THR A 147 15.01 -5.65 32.90
C THR A 147 15.88 -6.01 34.10
N GLY A 148 15.36 -6.79 35.05
CA GLY A 148 16.06 -7.26 36.24
C GLY A 148 16.75 -8.61 36.03
N THR A 149 17.14 -9.24 37.13
CA THR A 149 17.67 -10.62 37.10
C THR A 149 16.56 -11.62 37.38
N ASN A 150 16.80 -12.91 37.12
CA ASN A 150 15.81 -13.96 37.44
C ASN A 150 15.50 -14.04 38.95
N SER A 151 16.45 -13.67 39.81
CA SER A 151 16.27 -13.65 41.27
C SER A 151 15.66 -12.34 41.80
N ALA A 152 15.69 -11.28 41.00
CA ALA A 152 15.14 -9.96 41.34
C ALA A 152 14.57 -9.33 40.07
N PRO A 153 13.40 -9.81 39.59
CA PRO A 153 12.82 -9.35 38.34
C PRO A 153 12.34 -7.90 38.47
N ILE A 154 12.57 -7.12 37.43
CA ILE A 154 12.07 -5.75 37.30
C ILE A 154 11.23 -5.73 36.03
N TRP A 155 9.91 -5.80 36.21
CA TRP A 155 8.98 -5.88 35.09
C TRP A 155 8.64 -4.50 34.57
N LYS A 156 8.79 -4.34 33.26
CA LYS A 156 8.46 -3.14 32.51
C LYS A 156 7.35 -3.49 31.53
N CYS A 157 6.11 -3.24 31.94
CA CYS A 157 4.92 -3.60 31.19
C CYS A 157 4.20 -2.35 30.71
N GLY A 158 3.90 -2.28 29.41
CA GLY A 158 3.03 -1.22 28.93
C GLY A 158 3.61 0.18 29.13
N CYS A 159 4.86 0.35 28.73
CA CYS A 159 5.61 1.58 28.93
C CYS A 159 5.32 2.62 27.84
N ALA A 160 4.89 3.81 28.24
CA ALA A 160 4.77 4.96 27.34
C ALA A 160 6.09 5.75 27.23
N THR A 161 6.92 5.71 28.27
CA THR A 161 8.22 6.39 28.36
C THR A 161 9.26 5.47 29.00
N SER A 162 10.55 5.82 28.88
CA SER A 162 11.67 5.13 29.55
C SER A 162 11.54 5.12 31.07
N ASP A 163 10.81 6.08 31.63
CA ASP A 163 10.58 6.25 33.07
C ASP A 163 9.42 5.40 33.58
N CYS A 164 9.01 4.37 32.83
CA CYS A 164 8.05 3.39 33.29
C CYS A 164 8.69 2.49 34.37
N ASP A 165 8.90 2.99 35.57
CA ASP A 165 9.11 2.07 36.68
C ASP A 165 7.81 1.31 36.94
N GLY A 166 7.89 -0.02 36.97
CA GLY A 166 6.79 -0.89 37.41
C GLY A 166 6.40 -0.65 38.88
N ASP A 167 7.00 0.35 39.52
CA ASP A 167 6.73 0.78 40.87
C ASP A 167 5.42 1.55 40.92
N THR A 168 4.34 0.81 41.23
CA THR A 168 3.09 1.11 41.96
C THR A 168 2.32 2.41 41.70
N THR A 169 2.86 3.37 40.96
CA THR A 169 2.26 4.65 40.66
C THR A 169 1.54 4.52 39.31
N PRO A 170 0.20 4.53 39.27
CA PRO A 170 -0.59 4.12 38.09
C PRO A 170 -0.48 5.04 36.86
N LYS A 171 0.45 5.98 36.84
CA LYS A 171 0.46 7.10 35.88
C LYS A 171 1.25 6.82 34.60
N THR A 172 2.16 5.84 34.59
CA THR A 172 3.04 5.57 33.43
C THR A 172 3.29 4.09 33.13
N GLY A 173 2.77 3.18 33.96
CA GLY A 173 2.91 1.73 33.79
C GLY A 173 1.56 1.03 33.58
N ASN A 174 1.60 -0.15 32.95
CA ASN A 174 0.44 -1.02 32.67
C ASN A 174 -0.53 -0.51 31.60
N LEU A 175 -0.07 0.29 30.65
CA LEU A 175 -0.88 0.67 29.49
C LEU A 175 -0.82 -0.42 28.41
N TRP A 176 -1.87 -0.56 27.62
CA TRP A 176 -1.81 -1.41 26.43
C TRP A 176 -0.94 -0.73 25.37
N GLN A 177 -0.01 -1.46 24.77
CA GLN A 177 0.78 -1.01 23.62
C GLN A 177 -0.13 -0.91 22.39
N LEU A 178 -0.16 0.26 21.74
CA LEU A 178 -0.98 0.51 20.55
C LEU A 178 -0.12 0.55 19.30
N GLN A 179 -0.53 -0.17 18.26
CA GLN A 179 0.03 -0.08 16.92
C GLN A 179 -1.10 0.20 15.93
N THR A 180 -0.93 1.23 15.10
CA THR A 180 -1.84 1.46 13.96
C THR A 180 -1.24 0.88 12.69
N PHE A 181 -2.08 0.42 11.79
CA PHE A 181 -1.65 -0.16 10.54
C PHE A 181 -2.67 0.09 9.43
N ARG A 182 -2.19 0.20 8.21
CA ARG A 182 -3.00 0.26 6.99
C ARG A 182 -2.17 -0.31 5.86
N LYS A 183 -2.77 -1.11 4.98
CA LYS A 183 -2.07 -1.52 3.77
C LYS A 183 -2.05 -0.32 2.83
N GLU A 184 -0.85 0.11 2.44
CA GLU A 184 -0.72 0.99 1.29
C GLU A 184 -1.13 0.18 0.07
N ILE A 185 -2.34 0.44 -0.41
CA ILE A 185 -2.73 -0.03 -1.73
C ILE A 185 -1.98 0.87 -2.69
N LEU A 186 -0.77 0.44 -3.03
CA LEU A 186 -0.23 0.77 -4.33
C LEU A 186 -1.21 0.12 -5.30
N GLU A 187 -2.21 0.88 -5.72
CA GLU A 187 -2.98 0.53 -6.89
C GLU A 187 -1.93 0.44 -7.99
N ASP A 188 -1.46 -0.78 -8.25
CA ASP A 188 -0.97 -1.11 -9.56
C ASP A 188 -2.17 -0.80 -10.45
N THR A 189 -2.15 0.38 -11.07
CA THR A 189 -3.26 0.97 -11.83
C THR A 189 -3.57 0.17 -13.08
N GLY A 190 -3.20 -1.11 -13.11
CA GLY A 190 -3.25 -1.96 -14.28
C GLY A 190 -2.47 -1.32 -15.42
N PHE A 191 -1.35 -0.64 -15.12
CA PHE A 191 -0.44 -0.19 -16.16
C PHE A 191 0.36 -1.41 -16.64
N SER A 192 -0.36 -2.35 -17.24
CA SER A 192 0.23 -3.33 -18.14
C SER A 192 0.93 -2.53 -19.23
N THR A 193 2.25 -2.67 -19.30
CA THR A 193 3.03 -2.16 -20.43
C THR A 193 2.52 -2.70 -21.76
N ASP A 194 1.72 -3.77 -21.76
CA ASP A 194 1.20 -4.42 -22.96
C ASP A 194 -0.03 -3.73 -23.56
N SER A 195 -0.68 -2.81 -22.84
CA SER A 195 -1.76 -1.98 -23.39
C SER A 195 -1.47 -0.49 -23.39
N CYS A 196 -0.20 -0.10 -23.24
CA CYS A 196 0.21 1.22 -23.62
C CYS A 196 0.14 1.27 -25.15
N THR A 197 -1.02 1.62 -25.72
CA THR A 197 -1.05 2.22 -27.04
C THR A 197 -0.21 3.49 -26.92
N THR A 198 1.07 3.37 -27.22
CA THR A 198 1.92 4.49 -27.58
C THR A 198 1.16 5.21 -28.69
N TYR A 199 0.56 6.35 -28.38
CA TYR A 199 0.26 7.31 -29.42
C TYR A 199 1.61 7.76 -29.94
N ASP A 200 1.97 7.25 -31.12
CA ASP A 200 3.11 7.74 -31.85
C ASP A 200 2.83 9.21 -32.16
N LEU A 201 3.44 10.11 -31.39
CA LEU A 201 3.37 11.55 -31.62
C LEU A 201 4.26 11.97 -32.81
N GLY A 202 4.77 11.02 -33.58
CA GLY A 202 5.57 11.25 -34.78
C GLY A 202 6.99 11.69 -34.40
N GLY A 203 7.88 10.73 -34.19
CA GLY A 203 9.30 11.02 -34.02
C GLY A 203 10.08 9.83 -33.47
N GLU A 204 11.01 9.32 -34.27
CA GLU A 204 11.70 8.05 -34.07
C GLU A 204 12.30 7.90 -32.66
N THR A 205 11.90 6.82 -32.00
CA THR A 205 12.17 6.37 -30.61
C THR A 205 11.32 6.99 -29.48
N PRO A 206 10.20 6.33 -29.08
CA PRO A 206 9.42 6.72 -27.91
C PRO A 206 10.20 6.40 -26.63
N SER A 207 10.55 7.42 -25.85
CA SER A 207 10.89 7.24 -24.44
C SER A 207 9.62 6.89 -23.66
N LEU A 208 9.62 5.75 -22.97
CA LEU A 208 8.50 5.31 -22.14
C LEU A 208 8.15 6.37 -21.08
N PRO A 209 6.86 6.70 -20.88
CA PRO A 209 6.47 7.50 -19.72
C PRO A 209 6.84 6.77 -18.43
N ALA A 210 7.25 7.53 -17.41
CA ALA A 210 7.49 6.99 -16.08
C ALA A 210 6.39 7.49 -15.13
N ILE A 211 5.77 6.58 -14.41
CA ILE A 211 4.75 6.86 -13.39
C ILE A 211 5.31 6.36 -12.06
N GLN A 212 5.30 7.21 -11.03
CA GLN A 212 5.74 6.84 -9.70
C GLN A 212 4.82 7.47 -8.65
N ALA A 213 4.39 6.68 -7.66
CA ALA A 213 3.75 7.20 -6.46
C ALA A 213 4.82 7.50 -5.40
N PHE A 214 4.75 8.66 -4.76
CA PHE A 214 5.66 9.07 -3.69
C PHE A 214 4.95 9.99 -2.70
N ASN A 215 4.99 9.68 -1.39
CA ASN A 215 4.38 10.48 -0.31
C ASN A 215 2.92 10.92 -0.60
N ASP A 216 2.04 9.95 -0.87
CA ASP A 216 0.63 10.18 -1.21
C ASP A 216 0.39 11.01 -2.49
N ARG A 217 1.42 11.25 -3.31
CA ARG A 217 1.34 11.98 -4.58
C ARG A 217 1.64 11.07 -5.76
N LEU A 218 0.92 11.30 -6.87
CA LEU A 218 1.19 10.64 -8.14
C LEU A 218 2.06 11.55 -9.00
N ILE A 219 3.25 11.08 -9.35
CA ILE A 219 4.17 11.79 -10.23
C ILE A 219 4.15 11.10 -11.60
N ILE A 220 3.84 11.87 -12.63
CA ILE A 220 3.85 11.44 -14.02
C ILE A 220 4.92 12.23 -14.75
N ALA A 221 5.94 11.52 -15.25
CA ALA A 221 6.98 12.07 -16.10
C ALA A 221 6.75 11.62 -17.54
N VAL A 222 6.55 12.58 -18.45
CA VAL A 222 6.44 12.34 -19.88
C VAL A 222 7.58 13.09 -20.57
N ARG A 223 8.44 12.38 -21.31
CA ARG A 223 9.43 13.03 -22.17
C ARG A 223 8.87 13.16 -23.58
N GLY A 224 8.69 14.39 -24.03
CA GLY A 224 8.33 14.71 -25.40
C GLY A 224 9.59 14.90 -26.25
N ASN A 225 9.63 14.25 -27.40
CA ASN A 225 10.64 14.49 -28.42
C ASN A 225 10.12 15.59 -29.36
N ALA A 226 10.39 16.86 -29.03
CA ALA A 226 10.09 17.97 -29.93
C ALA A 226 11.30 18.23 -30.84
N ALA A 227 11.05 18.61 -32.09
CA ALA A 227 12.09 19.01 -33.05
C ALA A 227 13.03 20.14 -32.56
N ALA A 228 12.66 20.84 -31.47
CA ALA A 228 13.43 21.91 -30.83
C ALA A 228 14.15 21.48 -29.54
N GLY A 229 14.23 20.19 -29.22
CA GLY A 229 14.95 19.65 -28.06
C GLY A 229 14.09 18.75 -27.17
N ASN A 230 14.75 17.84 -26.45
CA ASN A 230 14.11 16.92 -25.51
C ASN A 230 13.44 17.70 -24.36
N GLN A 231 12.11 17.72 -24.31
CA GLN A 231 11.37 18.35 -23.22
C GLN A 231 10.87 17.27 -22.26
N THR A 232 11.04 17.50 -20.96
CA THR A 232 10.48 16.62 -19.92
C THR A 232 9.36 17.37 -19.22
N PHE A 233 8.16 16.79 -19.25
CA PHE A 233 7.00 17.28 -18.53
C PHE A 233 6.89 16.45 -17.25
N LEU A 234 6.95 17.14 -16.11
CA LEU A 234 6.78 16.54 -14.80
C LEU A 234 5.48 17.07 -14.23
N ASN A 235 4.59 16.16 -13.85
CA ASN A 235 3.33 16.53 -13.25
C ASN A 235 3.14 15.76 -11.97
N GLU A 236 2.60 16.49 -10.99
CA GLU A 236 2.37 16.00 -9.66
C GLU A 236 0.89 16.17 -9.38
N TRP A 237 0.25 15.08 -8.98
CA TRP A 237 -1.11 15.10 -8.48
C TRP A 237 -1.10 14.88 -6.98
N ASP A 238 -1.68 15.82 -6.26
CA ASP A 238 -1.93 15.72 -4.83
C ASP A 238 -3.43 15.44 -4.60
N PRO A 239 -3.82 14.19 -4.28
CA PRO A 239 -5.22 13.82 -4.11
C PRO A 239 -5.90 14.56 -2.94
N SER A 240 -5.13 15.10 -1.99
CA SER A 240 -5.69 15.88 -0.87
C SER A 240 -6.30 17.21 -1.31
N THR A 241 -5.84 17.75 -2.45
CA THR A 241 -6.28 19.06 -2.94
C THR A 241 -7.57 19.00 -3.77
N LYS A 242 -7.94 17.81 -4.29
CA LYS A 242 -9.05 17.61 -5.25
C LYS A 242 -8.94 18.46 -6.54
N GLU A 243 -7.81 19.12 -6.76
CA GLU A 243 -7.58 19.89 -7.98
C GLU A 243 -7.24 18.93 -9.13
N PRO A 244 -7.69 19.22 -10.36
CA PRO A 244 -7.32 18.44 -11.54
C PRO A 244 -5.82 18.56 -11.82
N LEU A 245 -5.22 17.50 -12.37
CA LEU A 245 -3.83 17.52 -12.81
C LEU A 245 -3.64 18.60 -13.90
N ILE A 246 -2.83 19.63 -13.62
CA ILE A 246 -2.46 20.65 -14.59
C ILE A 246 -1.06 20.33 -15.12
N LEU A 247 -0.95 20.16 -16.44
CA LEU A 247 0.33 19.89 -17.08
C LEU A 247 1.22 21.14 -17.08
N ASN A 248 2.24 21.18 -16.21
CA ASN A 248 3.18 22.30 -16.16
C ASN A 248 4.48 21.95 -16.91
N LYS A 249 4.83 22.77 -17.90
CA LYS A 249 6.11 22.67 -18.61
C LYS A 249 7.23 23.15 -17.68
N GLN A 250 8.19 22.29 -17.37
CA GLN A 250 9.40 22.69 -16.67
C GLN A 250 10.51 22.90 -17.71
N ASP A 251 10.73 24.15 -18.13
CA ASP A 251 11.84 24.49 -19.01
C ASP A 251 13.16 24.44 -18.22
N GLN A 252 14.01 23.45 -18.52
CA GLN A 252 15.42 23.54 -18.15
C GLN A 252 16.16 24.44 -19.14
N THR A 253 16.32 25.70 -18.71
CA THR A 253 17.35 26.68 -19.07
C THR A 253 17.43 27.22 -20.51
N GLY A 254 17.34 28.55 -20.62
CA GLY A 254 18.33 29.30 -21.42
C GLY A 254 18.01 29.68 -22.86
N ILE A 255 16.76 29.53 -23.34
CA ILE A 255 16.39 30.05 -24.67
C ILE A 255 15.20 31.01 -24.53
N ALA A 256 15.47 32.30 -24.79
CA ALA A 256 14.49 33.37 -24.77
C ALA A 256 13.49 33.19 -25.92
N GLY A 257 12.23 32.90 -25.59
CA GLY A 257 11.15 32.75 -26.56
C GLY A 257 9.94 32.04 -25.97
N GLY A 258 9.37 32.58 -24.88
CA GLY A 258 8.25 31.97 -24.17
C GLY A 258 6.90 32.31 -24.81
N GLY A 259 6.28 31.31 -25.46
CA GLY A 259 4.83 31.26 -25.67
C GLY A 259 4.19 30.39 -24.60
N TRP A 260 3.18 30.92 -23.91
CA TRP A 260 2.41 30.17 -22.91
C TRP A 260 1.34 29.32 -23.60
N LEU A 261 1.32 28.02 -23.37
CA LEU A 261 0.24 27.15 -23.81
C LEU A 261 -0.80 27.05 -22.69
N TRP A 262 -1.90 27.80 -22.81
CA TRP A 262 -3.06 27.67 -21.92
C TRP A 262 -4.08 26.73 -22.56
N ALA A 263 -4.20 25.52 -22.03
CA ALA A 263 -5.34 24.63 -22.32
C ALA A 263 -6.22 24.53 -21.06
N GLY A 264 -6.83 25.65 -20.68
CA GLY A 264 -7.84 25.69 -19.62
C GLY A 264 -9.23 25.69 -20.23
N ALA A 265 -9.93 24.56 -20.19
CA ALA A 265 -11.37 24.52 -20.44
C ALA A 265 -12.09 24.97 -19.16
N LYS A 266 -12.68 26.18 -19.16
CA LYS A 266 -13.58 26.60 -18.08
C LYS A 266 -14.95 25.99 -18.32
N LYS A 267 -15.44 25.21 -17.34
CA LYS A 267 -16.84 24.79 -17.26
C LYS A 267 -17.63 25.92 -16.60
N ASN A 268 -18.57 26.50 -17.34
CA ASN A 268 -19.42 27.55 -16.84
C ASN A 268 -20.47 26.96 -15.87
N PRO A 269 -21.06 27.78 -14.97
CA PRO A 269 -22.08 27.33 -14.02
C PRO A 269 -23.33 26.72 -14.68
N ASP A 270 -23.55 26.98 -15.97
CA ASP A 270 -24.65 26.43 -16.79
C ASP A 270 -24.32 25.07 -17.44
N GLY A 271 -23.12 24.54 -17.21
CA GLY A 271 -22.66 23.25 -17.76
C GLY A 271 -22.00 23.34 -19.14
N THR A 272 -21.92 24.51 -19.76
CA THR A 272 -21.23 24.71 -21.03
C THR A 272 -19.71 24.84 -20.84
N VAL A 273 -18.94 24.51 -21.88
CA VAL A 273 -17.48 24.70 -21.91
C VAL A 273 -17.16 25.77 -22.96
N SER A 274 -16.58 26.89 -22.53
CA SER A 274 -16.14 27.95 -23.45
C SER A 274 -14.63 27.93 -23.61
N GLY A 275 -14.16 27.68 -24.84
CA GLY A 275 -12.74 27.78 -25.22
C GLY A 275 -12.43 29.14 -25.86
N GLY A 276 -11.34 29.78 -25.44
CA GLY A 276 -10.86 31.02 -26.04
C GLY A 276 -10.24 30.76 -27.42
N GLY A 277 -10.74 31.43 -28.46
CA GLY A 277 -10.16 31.36 -29.80
C GLY A 277 -8.83 32.12 -29.86
N ALA A 278 -7.76 31.43 -30.25
CA ALA A 278 -6.47 32.03 -30.58
C ALA A 278 -6.29 32.07 -32.11
N THR A 279 -5.76 33.19 -32.61
CA THR A 279 -5.44 33.41 -34.03
C THR A 279 -4.24 32.60 -34.49
N SER A 280 -4.20 32.31 -35.80
CA SER A 280 -3.38 31.30 -36.47
C SER A 280 -1.86 31.55 -36.38
N ASP A 281 -1.13 30.43 -36.47
CA ASP A 281 0.29 30.26 -36.83
C ASP A 281 1.21 29.64 -35.76
N THR A 282 0.66 29.00 -34.73
CA THR A 282 1.43 28.09 -33.85
C THR A 282 0.97 26.65 -34.08
N PRO A 283 1.88 25.64 -34.17
CA PRO A 283 1.47 24.24 -34.27
C PRO A 283 0.60 23.87 -33.07
N GLN A 284 -0.67 23.56 -33.35
CA GLN A 284 -1.66 23.16 -32.36
C GLN A 284 -1.58 21.64 -32.18
N LEU A 285 -1.40 21.17 -30.95
CA LEU A 285 -1.69 19.78 -30.61
C LEU A 285 -3.21 19.62 -30.57
N LYS A 286 -3.81 19.22 -31.70
CA LYS A 286 -5.25 18.97 -31.79
C LYS A 286 -5.54 17.57 -31.25
N ILE A 287 -5.92 17.48 -29.97
CA ILE A 287 -6.49 16.25 -29.39
C ILE A 287 -7.99 16.27 -29.72
N GLU A 288 -8.38 15.69 -30.86
CA GLU A 288 -9.80 15.53 -31.19
C GLU A 288 -10.38 14.37 -30.39
N GLY A 289 -11.32 14.68 -29.50
CA GLY A 289 -12.47 13.82 -29.25
C GLY A 289 -12.42 12.80 -28.12
N GLN A 290 -11.39 12.74 -27.26
CA GLN A 290 -11.46 11.91 -26.04
C GLN A 290 -10.89 12.59 -24.81
N THR A 291 -11.77 12.88 -23.85
CA THR A 291 -11.40 13.21 -22.47
C THR A 291 -10.81 11.96 -21.84
N LEU A 292 -9.50 11.97 -21.52
CA LEU A 292 -8.93 10.97 -20.63
C LEU A 292 -9.43 11.28 -19.21
N ALA A 293 -10.60 10.74 -18.86
CA ALA A 293 -11.11 10.79 -17.51
C ALA A 293 -10.38 9.71 -16.71
N LEU A 294 -9.33 10.09 -15.98
CA LEU A 294 -8.79 9.24 -14.93
C LEU A 294 -9.79 9.27 -13.77
N LEU A 295 -10.71 8.31 -13.75
CA LEU A 295 -11.64 8.16 -12.63
C LEU A 295 -10.91 7.41 -11.52
N VAL A 296 -10.22 8.15 -10.67
CA VAL A 296 -9.73 7.61 -9.40
C VAL A 296 -10.94 7.51 -8.48
N LYS A 297 -11.26 6.28 -8.05
CA LYS A 297 -12.43 6.00 -7.21
C LYS A 297 -12.06 6.01 -5.74
#